data_AF-A0A3M1ATC8-F1
#
_entry.id   AF-A0A3M1ATC8-F1
#
_cell.length_a   1.000
_cell.length_b   1.000
_cell.length_c   1.000
_cell.angle_alpha   90.00
_cell.angle_beta   90.00
_cell.angle_gamma   90.00
#
_symmetry.space_group_name_H-M   'P 1'
#
loop_
_entity.id
_entity.type
_entity.pdbx_description
1 polymer ?
#
loop_
_entity_poly.entity_id
_entity_poly.type
_entity_poly.pdbx_seq_one_letter_code
_entity_poly.pdbx_strand_id
1 'polypeptide(L)'
;LKLAGLMHHIAPEGDGYRVLVDGPVALFQRTRRYGVNMSRFLPGLMLAQKWQMQAEISTRQGIKWFYLDQNCGLISHYAREDPFDSSVEAAFYTQFCKRKTEWHIDREGEIVDLGDTVLIPDFRFRHPDGRSGLLEIVGFWTPGYLQKKIDKLNRAHRDDLLIAVNEKLNCTRDSFHGPVIFYKTRVRVRDVLEWLENRRAE
;
A
#
# COMPACT_ATOMS: atom_id res chain seq x y z
N LEU A 1 -6.69 -3.92 2.57
CA LEU A 1 -6.85 -4.65 1.27
C LEU A 1 -5.67 -5.58 1.00
N LYS A 2 -4.44 -5.07 1.02
CA LYS A 2 -3.17 -5.82 0.87
C LYS A 2 -3.06 -7.04 1.82
N LEU A 3 -3.46 -6.86 3.09
CA LEU A 3 -3.47 -7.91 4.12
C LEU A 3 -4.57 -8.98 3.94
N ALA A 4 -5.66 -8.66 3.24
CA ALA A 4 -6.79 -9.56 3.03
C ALA A 4 -6.60 -10.50 1.83
N GLY A 5 -5.56 -10.30 1.01
CA GLY A 5 -5.28 -11.13 -0.18
C GLY A 5 -6.39 -11.09 -1.24
N LEU A 6 -7.12 -9.98 -1.33
CA LEU A 6 -8.19 -9.76 -2.30
C LEU A 6 -7.62 -9.21 -3.62
N MET A 7 -8.14 -9.66 -4.75
CA MET A 7 -7.86 -9.02 -6.05
C MET A 7 -8.63 -7.71 -6.09
N HIS A 8 -7.94 -6.62 -6.43
CA HIS A 8 -8.53 -5.31 -6.43
C HIS A 8 -7.83 -4.39 -7.42
N HIS A 9 -8.62 -3.49 -7.98
CA HIS A 9 -8.19 -2.36 -8.79
C HIS A 9 -8.52 -1.08 -8.03
N ILE A 10 -7.61 -0.12 -7.98
CA ILE A 10 -7.86 1.18 -7.34
C ILE A 10 -7.64 2.26 -8.38
N ALA A 11 -8.64 3.12 -8.56
CA ALA A 11 -8.55 4.29 -9.42
C ALA A 11 -8.88 5.55 -8.61
N PRO A 12 -8.25 6.70 -8.91
CA PRO A 12 -8.67 7.98 -8.35
C PRO A 12 -10.11 8.30 -8.80
N GLU A 13 -10.93 8.81 -7.88
CA GLU A 13 -12.32 9.23 -8.16
C GLU A 13 -12.64 10.48 -7.31
N GLY A 14 -12.71 11.64 -7.97
CA GLY A 14 -12.94 12.91 -7.28
C GLY A 14 -11.83 13.26 -6.28
N ASP A 15 -12.19 13.49 -5.03
CA ASP A 15 -11.29 13.75 -3.88
C ASP A 15 -10.88 12.47 -3.13
N GLY A 16 -11.23 11.29 -3.66
CA GLY A 16 -10.95 10.00 -3.05
C GLY A 16 -10.53 8.93 -4.05
N TYR A 17 -10.80 7.68 -3.68
CA TYR A 17 -10.43 6.50 -4.47
C TYR A 17 -11.59 5.55 -4.62
N ARG A 18 -11.75 5.02 -5.83
CA ARG A 18 -12.63 3.89 -6.10
C ARG A 18 -11.83 2.60 -6.08
N VAL A 19 -12.14 1.76 -5.11
CA VAL A 19 -11.57 0.40 -5.03
C VAL A 19 -12.60 -0.57 -5.58
N LEU A 20 -12.31 -1.16 -6.74
CA LEU A 20 -13.03 -2.33 -7.22
C LEU A 20 -12.38 -3.58 -6.61
N VAL A 21 -13.14 -4.36 -5.86
CA VAL A 21 -12.66 -5.61 -5.27
C VAL A 21 -13.35 -6.77 -5.98
N ASP A 22 -12.63 -7.42 -6.89
CA ASP A 22 -13.20 -8.48 -7.71
C ASP A 22 -13.36 -9.78 -6.92
N GLY A 23 -14.60 -10.26 -6.81
CA GLY A 23 -14.90 -11.57 -6.23
C GLY A 23 -14.45 -12.72 -7.14
N PRO A 24 -14.20 -13.93 -6.59
CA PRO A 24 -13.82 -15.13 -7.35
C PRO A 24 -14.94 -15.64 -8.26
N VAL A 25 -16.11 -15.00 -8.26
CA VAL A 25 -17.20 -15.31 -9.19
C VAL A 25 -16.75 -15.09 -10.65
N ALA A 26 -15.78 -14.21 -10.90
CA ALA A 26 -15.22 -14.02 -12.24
C ALA A 26 -14.25 -15.15 -12.69
N LEU A 27 -13.58 -15.87 -11.78
CA LEU A 27 -12.42 -16.70 -12.13
C LEU A 27 -12.23 -17.96 -11.24
N PHE A 28 -13.20 -18.89 -11.22
CA PHE A 28 -13.06 -20.27 -10.70
C PHE A 28 -13.34 -20.57 -9.19
N GLN A 29 -14.31 -21.46 -8.98
CA GLN A 29 -14.52 -22.55 -7.98
C GLN A 29 -13.84 -22.57 -6.58
N ARG A 30 -13.38 -21.45 -5.98
CA ARG A 30 -12.91 -21.41 -4.57
C ARG A 30 -13.57 -20.30 -3.74
N THR A 31 -14.91 -20.27 -3.73
CA THR A 31 -15.75 -19.21 -3.14
C THR A 31 -15.67 -19.10 -1.60
N ARG A 32 -15.41 -20.18 -0.84
CA ARG A 32 -15.41 -20.14 0.63
C ARG A 32 -14.24 -19.36 1.25
N ARG A 33 -13.01 -19.56 0.76
CA ARG A 33 -11.81 -18.87 1.31
C ARG A 33 -11.83 -17.37 1.04
N TYR A 34 -12.35 -16.98 -0.13
CA TYR A 34 -12.46 -15.58 -0.49
C TYR A 34 -13.56 -14.86 0.30
N GLY A 35 -14.71 -15.52 0.54
CA GLY A 35 -15.76 -14.95 1.40
C GLY A 35 -15.25 -14.62 2.81
N VAL A 36 -14.38 -15.48 3.37
CA VAL A 36 -13.71 -15.24 4.66
C VAL A 36 -12.71 -14.07 4.58
N ASN A 37 -12.03 -13.90 3.45
CA ASN A 37 -11.13 -12.76 3.27
C ASN A 37 -11.89 -11.44 3.08
N MET A 38 -13.02 -11.46 2.36
CA MET A 38 -13.92 -10.31 2.22
C MET A 38 -14.56 -9.94 3.56
N SER A 39 -14.94 -10.91 4.40
CA SER A 39 -15.46 -10.63 5.73
C SER A 39 -14.43 -9.99 6.67
N ARG A 40 -13.13 -10.11 6.39
CA ARG A 40 -12.06 -9.39 7.10
C ARG A 40 -11.88 -7.96 6.59
N PHE A 41 -12.28 -7.67 5.35
CA PHE A 41 -12.17 -6.33 4.79
C PHE A 41 -13.24 -5.38 5.33
N LEU A 42 -14.50 -5.83 5.42
CA LEU A 42 -15.61 -4.96 5.80
C LEU A 42 -15.43 -4.28 7.18
N PRO A 43 -14.95 -4.97 8.24
CA PRO A 43 -14.62 -4.31 9.51
C PRO A 43 -13.55 -3.23 9.40
N GLY A 44 -12.55 -3.40 8.53
CA GLY A 44 -11.55 -2.37 8.26
C GLY A 44 -12.12 -1.16 7.53
N LEU A 45 -12.99 -1.37 6.53
CA LEU A 45 -13.66 -0.29 5.79
C LEU A 45 -14.47 0.62 6.73
N MET A 46 -15.13 0.04 7.74
CA MET A 46 -15.89 0.77 8.75
C MET A 46 -15.04 1.71 9.63
N LEU A 47 -13.71 1.62 9.60
CA LEU A 47 -12.82 2.54 10.31
C LEU A 47 -12.56 3.84 9.54
N ALA A 48 -12.89 3.88 8.24
CA ALA A 48 -12.80 5.09 7.42
C ALA A 48 -13.92 6.09 7.78
N GLN A 49 -13.62 7.39 7.73
CA GLN A 49 -14.59 8.42 8.09
C GLN A 49 -15.67 8.66 7.02
N LYS A 50 -15.31 8.49 5.75
CA LYS A 50 -16.20 8.65 4.60
C LYS A 50 -15.97 7.48 3.65
N TRP A 51 -17.01 6.69 3.41
CA TRP A 51 -16.92 5.54 2.51
C TRP A 51 -18.31 5.13 2.01
N GLN A 52 -18.33 4.52 0.83
CA GLN A 52 -19.50 3.86 0.27
C GLN A 52 -19.05 2.53 -0.34
N MET A 53 -19.92 1.54 -0.28
CA MET A 53 -19.70 0.21 -0.84
C MET A 53 -20.94 -0.24 -1.61
N GLN A 54 -20.71 -0.75 -2.81
CA GLN A 54 -21.72 -1.44 -3.60
C GLN A 54 -21.21 -2.85 -3.88
N ALA A 55 -22.07 -3.85 -3.70
CA ALA A 55 -21.77 -5.24 -3.98
C ALA A 55 -22.86 -5.87 -4.84
N GLU A 56 -22.43 -6.57 -5.88
CA GLU A 56 -23.29 -7.45 -6.68
C GLU A 56 -23.27 -8.86 -6.05
N ILE A 57 -24.45 -9.37 -5.67
CA ILE A 57 -24.61 -10.65 -5.00
C ILE A 57 -25.45 -11.58 -5.86
N SER A 58 -24.83 -12.63 -6.40
CA SER A 58 -25.54 -13.70 -7.10
C SER A 58 -26.23 -14.63 -6.10
N THR A 59 -27.56 -14.74 -6.21
CA THR A 59 -28.39 -15.62 -5.37
C THR A 59 -29.14 -16.63 -6.24
N ARG A 60 -29.76 -17.66 -5.62
CA ARG A 60 -30.66 -18.58 -6.33
C ARG A 60 -31.85 -17.90 -7.00
N GLN A 61 -32.19 -16.68 -6.58
CA GLN A 61 -33.30 -15.88 -7.11
C GLN A 61 -32.85 -14.84 -8.15
N GLY A 62 -31.57 -14.89 -8.57
CA GLY A 62 -30.96 -13.89 -9.45
C GLY A 62 -29.97 -12.98 -8.73
N ILE A 63 -29.49 -11.97 -9.47
CA ILE A 63 -28.52 -10.98 -9.00
C ILE A 63 -29.25 -9.94 -8.14
N LYS A 64 -28.68 -9.63 -6.97
CA LYS A 64 -29.14 -8.57 -6.07
C LYS A 64 -28.00 -7.58 -5.81
N TRP A 65 -28.36 -6.31 -5.68
CA TRP A 65 -27.41 -5.27 -5.30
C TRP A 65 -27.51 -4.97 -3.81
N PHE A 66 -26.36 -4.79 -3.17
CA PHE A 66 -26.25 -4.41 -1.78
C PHE A 66 -25.43 -3.13 -1.66
N TYR A 67 -25.92 -2.19 -0.85
CA TYR A 67 -25.33 -0.87 -0.68
C TYR A 67 -25.10 -0.60 0.81
N LEU A 68 -23.91 -0.12 1.14
CA LEU A 68 -23.56 0.34 2.48
C LEU A 68 -22.80 1.66 2.39
N ASP A 69 -22.95 2.49 3.42
CA ASP A 69 -22.18 3.70 3.63
C ASP A 69 -21.78 3.83 5.11
N GLN A 70 -21.11 4.93 5.45
CA GLN A 70 -20.71 5.23 6.83
C GLN A 70 -21.88 5.32 7.83
N ASN A 71 -23.12 5.44 7.36
CA ASN A 71 -24.32 5.58 8.20
C ASN A 71 -25.06 4.24 8.40
N CYS A 72 -24.50 3.11 7.95
CA CYS A 72 -25.14 1.80 8.04
C CYS A 72 -25.39 1.26 9.46
N GLY A 73 -24.91 1.97 10.50
CA GLY A 73 -25.11 1.59 11.90
C GLY A 73 -24.31 0.36 12.36
N LEU A 74 -23.47 -0.20 11.49
CA LEU A 74 -22.58 -1.30 11.84
C LEU A 74 -21.38 -0.78 12.63
N ILE A 75 -21.02 -1.52 13.69
CA ILE A 75 -19.89 -1.20 14.56
C ILE A 75 -18.74 -2.15 14.21
N SER A 76 -17.58 -1.58 13.87
CA SER A 76 -16.38 -2.38 13.68
C SER A 76 -15.89 -2.96 14.99
N HIS A 77 -15.54 -4.25 14.98
CA HIS A 77 -14.85 -4.91 16.08
C HIS A 77 -13.32 -4.83 15.93
N TYR A 78 -12.82 -4.18 14.88
CA TYR A 78 -11.39 -3.93 14.71
C TYR A 78 -11.02 -2.70 15.53
N ALA A 79 -9.89 -2.79 16.25
CA ALA A 79 -9.22 -1.59 16.71
C ALA A 79 -8.68 -0.84 15.49
N ARG A 80 -8.54 0.49 15.57
CA ARG A 80 -7.67 1.19 14.62
C ARG A 80 -6.29 0.56 14.72
N GLU A 81 -5.86 -0.11 13.66
CA GLU A 81 -4.53 -0.70 13.60
C GLU A 81 -3.48 0.41 13.75
N ASP A 82 -2.32 0.05 14.29
CA ASP A 82 -1.16 0.94 14.25
C ASP A 82 -0.95 1.29 12.77
N PRO A 83 -0.93 2.58 12.41
CA PRO A 83 -0.96 2.94 11.00
C PRO A 83 0.29 2.46 10.21
N PHE A 84 1.28 1.86 10.88
CA PHE A 84 2.48 1.29 10.27
C PHE A 84 2.37 -0.23 10.16
N ASP A 85 2.66 -0.78 8.99
CA ASP A 85 2.69 -2.23 8.76
C ASP A 85 3.89 -2.88 9.48
N SER A 86 4.90 -2.08 9.85
CA SER A 86 6.05 -2.54 10.64
C SER A 86 6.60 -1.53 11.65
N SER A 87 7.23 -2.05 12.71
CA SER A 87 7.98 -1.23 13.67
C SER A 87 9.16 -0.47 13.04
N VAL A 88 9.65 -0.94 11.88
CA VAL A 88 10.71 -0.28 11.11
C VAL A 88 10.19 1.00 10.45
N GLU A 89 9.01 0.94 9.82
CA GLU A 89 8.35 2.11 9.23
C GLU A 89 8.00 3.14 10.32
N ALA A 90 7.43 2.68 11.45
CA ALA A 90 7.08 3.55 12.57
C ALA A 90 8.29 4.29 13.13
N ALA A 91 9.39 3.56 13.33
CA ALA A 91 10.65 4.13 13.80
C ALA A 91 11.25 5.09 12.77
N PHE A 92 11.18 4.77 11.48
CA PHE A 92 11.68 5.62 10.41
C PHE A 92 10.92 6.96 10.37
N TYR A 93 9.59 6.93 10.30
CA TYR A 93 8.75 8.13 10.27
C TYR A 93 9.01 9.03 11.48
N THR A 94 9.03 8.43 12.68
CA THR A 94 9.30 9.17 13.92
C THR A 94 10.67 9.82 13.92
N GLN A 95 11.70 9.15 13.37
CA GLN A 95 13.04 9.73 13.26
C GLN A 95 13.12 10.80 12.17
N PHE A 96 12.38 10.65 11.07
CA PHE A 96 12.32 11.62 9.98
C PHE A 96 11.72 12.93 10.46
N CYS A 97 10.57 12.90 11.13
CA CYS A 97 9.90 14.08 11.68
C CYS A 97 10.73 14.86 12.70
N LYS A 98 11.77 14.25 13.29
CA LYS A 98 12.71 14.91 14.21
C LYS A 98 13.86 15.62 13.50
N ARG A 99 14.04 15.42 12.19
CA ARG A 99 15.10 16.08 11.42
C ARG A 99 14.69 17.48 11.03
N LYS A 100 15.67 18.39 11.05
CA LYS A 100 15.53 19.72 10.47
C LYS A 100 15.81 19.59 8.98
N THR A 101 14.74 19.54 8.20
CA THR A 101 14.77 19.44 6.73
C THR A 101 13.53 20.12 6.18
N GLU A 102 13.60 20.62 4.95
CA GLU A 102 12.45 21.19 4.24
C GLU A 102 11.58 20.11 3.59
N TRP A 103 12.05 18.87 3.54
CA TRP A 103 11.28 17.73 3.05
C TRP A 103 10.13 17.39 4.00
N HIS A 104 8.92 17.39 3.47
CA HIS A 104 7.72 16.90 4.12
C HIS A 104 7.55 15.41 3.83
N ILE A 105 7.13 14.63 4.83
CA ILE A 105 6.86 13.20 4.73
C ILE A 105 5.38 12.93 4.97
N ASP A 106 4.75 12.23 4.03
CA ASP A 106 3.40 11.70 4.15
C ASP A 106 3.45 10.17 4.17
N ARG A 107 2.49 9.55 4.86
CA ARG A 107 2.34 8.09 4.95
C ARG A 107 1.39 7.60 3.87
N GLU A 108 1.53 6.33 3.49
CA GLU A 108 0.73 5.70 2.42
C GLU A 108 0.76 6.61 1.19
N GLY A 109 1.89 6.54 0.50
CA GLY A 109 2.25 7.44 -0.59
C GLY A 109 1.28 7.39 -1.77
N GLU A 110 1.70 8.02 -2.87
CA GLU A 110 0.92 8.07 -4.09
C GLU A 110 0.51 6.67 -4.57
N ILE A 111 -0.77 6.47 -4.91
CA ILE A 111 -1.22 5.22 -5.52
C ILE A 111 -0.68 5.16 -6.94
N VAL A 112 0.29 4.27 -7.16
CA VAL A 112 0.84 3.98 -8.48
C VAL A 112 0.00 2.90 -9.12
N ASP A 113 -0.74 3.27 -10.16
CA ASP A 113 -1.54 2.34 -10.96
C ASP A 113 -0.62 1.51 -11.89
N LEU A 114 -0.69 0.19 -11.79
CA LEU A 114 0.05 -0.75 -12.62
C LEU A 114 -0.89 -1.48 -13.61
N GLY A 115 -2.15 -1.06 -13.74
CA GLY A 115 -3.16 -1.57 -14.66
C GLY A 115 -4.00 -2.70 -14.08
N ASP A 116 -3.40 -3.84 -13.73
CA ASP A 116 -4.11 -4.98 -13.12
C ASP A 116 -4.08 -4.93 -11.58
N THR A 117 -3.28 -4.04 -11.02
CA THR A 117 -3.04 -3.91 -9.60
C THR A 117 -2.43 -2.55 -9.29
N VAL A 118 -2.34 -2.21 -8.01
CA VAL A 118 -1.68 -0.97 -7.57
C VAL A 118 -0.48 -1.27 -6.70
N LEU A 119 0.45 -0.31 -6.69
CA LEU A 119 1.52 -0.17 -5.73
C LEU A 119 1.23 1.08 -4.88
N ILE A 120 1.22 0.91 -3.57
CA ILE A 120 1.11 2.02 -2.62
C ILE A 120 2.42 2.02 -1.83
N PRO A 121 3.32 2.98 -2.09
CA PRO A 121 4.56 3.13 -1.35
C PRO A 121 4.31 3.44 0.12
N ASP A 122 5.17 2.99 1.01
CA ASP A 122 5.04 3.26 2.45
C ASP A 122 5.08 4.77 2.77
N PHE A 123 5.92 5.53 2.06
CA PHE A 123 6.07 6.98 2.26
C PHE A 123 6.17 7.78 0.96
N ARG A 124 5.66 9.02 1.00
CA ARG A 124 5.88 10.07 0.00
C ARG A 124 6.62 11.23 0.62
N PHE A 125 7.57 11.78 -0.12
CA PHE A 125 8.30 12.99 0.24
C PHE A 125 7.99 14.11 -0.73
N ARG A 126 7.86 15.33 -0.21
CA ARG A 126 7.62 16.55 -0.99
C ARG A 126 8.51 17.66 -0.47
N HIS A 127 9.19 18.35 -1.37
CA HIS A 127 9.99 19.52 -1.08
C HIS A 127 9.29 20.78 -1.61
N PRO A 128 9.37 21.93 -0.93
CA PRO A 128 8.74 23.18 -1.37
C PRO A 128 9.16 23.67 -2.76
N ASP A 129 10.33 23.26 -3.25
CA ASP A 129 10.85 23.59 -4.59
C ASP A 129 10.31 22.70 -5.72
N GLY A 130 9.36 21.79 -5.41
CA GLY A 130 8.73 20.91 -6.38
C GLY A 130 9.36 19.52 -6.49
N ARG A 131 10.52 19.25 -5.86
CA ARG A 131 11.06 17.88 -5.81
C ARG A 131 10.15 16.96 -5.00
N SER A 132 9.93 15.75 -5.48
CA SER A 132 9.21 14.70 -4.73
C SER A 132 9.93 13.37 -4.81
N GLY A 133 9.66 12.44 -3.90
CA GLY A 133 10.16 11.08 -3.99
C GLY A 133 9.31 10.10 -3.21
N LEU A 134 9.44 8.81 -3.51
CA LEU A 134 8.71 7.72 -2.86
C LEU A 134 9.70 6.80 -2.16
N LEU A 135 9.27 6.15 -1.07
CA LEU A 135 10.05 5.13 -0.37
C LEU A 135 9.17 3.91 -0.08
N GLU A 136 9.69 2.74 -0.44
CA GLU A 136 9.16 1.45 -0.02
C GLU A 136 10.16 0.72 0.87
N ILE A 137 9.71 0.25 2.03
CA ILE A 137 10.48 -0.57 2.97
C ILE A 137 10.11 -2.05 2.77
N VAL A 138 11.12 -2.86 2.44
CA VAL A 138 11.01 -4.29 2.21
C VAL A 138 11.67 -5.02 3.38
N GLY A 139 10.87 -5.36 4.39
CA GLY A 139 11.33 -5.98 5.63
C GLY A 139 11.06 -7.47 5.75
N PHE A 140 9.84 -7.85 6.12
CA PHE A 140 9.50 -9.23 6.48
C PHE A 140 8.36 -9.75 5.61
N TRP A 141 8.67 -10.70 4.73
CA TRP A 141 7.69 -11.32 3.84
C TRP A 141 8.01 -12.79 3.65
N THR A 142 6.98 -13.62 3.47
CA THR A 142 7.17 -14.99 2.99
C THR A 142 7.76 -14.95 1.58
N PRO A 143 8.56 -15.94 1.15
CA PRO A 143 9.22 -15.92 -0.17
C PRO A 143 8.25 -15.66 -1.33
N GLY A 144 7.06 -16.26 -1.30
CA GLY A 144 6.04 -16.07 -2.34
C GLY A 144 5.41 -14.67 -2.36
N TYR A 145 5.41 -13.94 -1.24
CA TYR A 145 4.95 -12.56 -1.20
C TYR A 145 6.04 -11.60 -1.67
N LEU A 146 7.29 -11.86 -1.28
CA LEU A 146 8.43 -11.05 -1.69
C LEU A 146 8.55 -10.99 -3.21
N GLN A 147 8.42 -12.12 -3.90
CA GLN A 147 8.48 -12.15 -5.37
C GLN A 147 7.41 -11.29 -6.03
N LYS A 148 6.17 -11.31 -5.53
CA LYS A 148 5.08 -10.47 -6.04
C LYS A 148 5.32 -8.99 -5.76
N LYS A 149 5.92 -8.66 -4.61
CA LYS A 149 6.27 -7.29 -4.25
C LYS A 149 7.36 -6.75 -5.18
N ILE A 150 8.40 -7.55 -5.43
CA ILE A 150 9.48 -7.22 -6.38
C ILE A 150 8.91 -6.99 -7.78
N ASP A 151 8.02 -7.87 -8.25
CA ASP A 151 7.36 -7.71 -9.55
C ASP A 151 6.62 -6.37 -9.67
N LYS A 152 5.82 -6.00 -8.67
CA LYS A 152 5.13 -4.70 -8.64
C LYS A 152 6.08 -3.51 -8.64
N LEU A 153 7.14 -3.57 -7.84
CA LEU A 153 8.15 -2.51 -7.75
C LEU A 153 8.86 -2.31 -9.09
N ASN A 154 9.18 -3.41 -9.79
CA ASN A 154 9.81 -3.36 -11.10
C ASN A 154 8.85 -2.81 -12.16
N ARG A 155 7.59 -3.26 -12.15
CA ARG A 155 6.55 -2.81 -13.08
C ARG A 155 6.19 -1.33 -12.92
N ALA A 156 6.41 -0.75 -11.74
CA ALA A 156 6.20 0.68 -11.53
C ALA A 156 7.12 1.53 -12.41
N HIS A 157 8.33 1.05 -12.73
CA HIS A 157 9.31 1.75 -13.56
C HIS A 157 9.50 3.23 -13.17
N ARG A 158 9.52 3.48 -11.85
CA ARG A 158 9.60 4.79 -11.23
C ARG A 158 11.03 5.05 -10.75
N ASP A 159 11.76 5.93 -11.43
CA ASP A 159 13.09 6.38 -10.99
C ASP A 159 13.03 7.17 -9.68
N ASP A 160 11.84 7.66 -9.35
CA ASP A 160 11.56 8.41 -8.15
C ASP A 160 11.20 7.56 -6.92
N LEU A 161 11.33 6.23 -7.00
CA LEU A 161 11.02 5.29 -5.93
C LEU A 161 12.29 4.68 -5.34
N LEU A 162 12.62 5.04 -4.10
CA LEU A 162 13.69 4.43 -3.33
C LEU A 162 13.20 3.14 -2.65
N ILE A 163 13.97 2.07 -2.79
CA ILE A 163 13.63 0.78 -2.19
C ILE A 163 14.62 0.48 -1.06
N ALA A 164 14.12 0.41 0.16
CA ALA A 164 14.90 0.03 1.33
C ALA A 164 14.71 -1.45 1.63
N VAL A 165 15.74 -2.28 1.48
CA VAL A 165 15.65 -3.74 1.58
C VAL A 165 16.38 -4.25 2.82
N ASN A 166 15.74 -5.15 3.58
CA ASN A 166 16.41 -5.80 4.71
C ASN A 166 17.49 -6.76 4.19
N GLU A 167 18.72 -6.63 4.68
CA GLU A 167 19.86 -7.49 4.29
C GLU A 167 19.65 -8.98 4.56
N LYS A 168 18.72 -9.34 5.44
CA LYS A 168 18.38 -10.75 5.72
C LYS A 168 17.56 -11.39 4.60
N LEU A 169 16.98 -10.60 3.71
CA LEU A 169 16.30 -11.11 2.53
C LEU A 169 17.35 -11.47 1.49
N ASN A 170 17.21 -12.63 0.87
CA ASN A 170 18.13 -13.12 -0.16
C ASN A 170 17.85 -12.43 -1.51
N CYS A 171 17.96 -11.10 -1.53
CA CYS A 171 17.77 -10.24 -2.70
C CYS A 171 19.04 -9.44 -2.97
N THR A 172 19.33 -9.20 -4.24
CA THR A 172 20.42 -8.33 -4.68
C THR A 172 19.87 -7.00 -5.20
N ARG A 173 20.73 -6.01 -5.45
CA ARG A 173 20.31 -4.74 -6.08
C ARG A 173 19.62 -4.99 -7.41
N ASP A 174 20.15 -5.93 -8.19
CA ASP A 174 19.65 -6.31 -9.52
C ASP A 174 18.26 -6.98 -9.48
N SER A 175 17.77 -7.32 -8.28
CA SER A 175 16.39 -7.80 -8.13
C SER A 175 15.37 -6.67 -8.34
N PHE A 176 15.81 -5.41 -8.26
CA PHE A 176 14.93 -4.24 -8.32
C PHE A 176 15.34 -3.28 -9.44
N HIS A 177 14.34 -2.61 -10.00
CA HIS A 177 14.51 -1.48 -10.90
C HIS A 177 14.55 -0.19 -10.07
N GLY A 178 15.61 0.60 -10.24
CA GLY A 178 15.78 1.89 -9.55
C GLY A 178 16.71 1.86 -8.33
N PRO A 179 16.73 2.94 -7.53
CA PRO A 179 17.66 3.10 -6.41
C PRO A 179 17.31 2.16 -5.25
N VAL A 180 18.33 1.45 -4.73
CA VAL A 180 18.20 0.51 -3.61
C VAL A 180 19.17 0.86 -2.48
N ILE A 181 18.67 0.90 -1.25
CA ILE A 181 19.48 0.92 -0.02
C ILE A 181 19.21 -0.34 0.79
N PHE A 182 20.25 -0.89 1.43
CA PHE A 182 20.10 -2.04 2.32
C PHE A 182 20.14 -1.60 3.78
N TYR A 183 19.38 -2.30 4.61
CA TYR A 183 19.38 -2.08 6.05
C TYR A 183 19.34 -3.39 6.85
N LYS A 184 19.92 -3.38 8.05
CA LYS A 184 19.90 -4.54 8.96
C LYS A 184 18.69 -4.53 9.88
N THR A 185 18.57 -3.48 10.68
CA THR A 185 17.56 -3.34 11.74
C THR A 185 16.68 -2.11 11.59
N ARG A 186 17.20 -1.05 10.97
CA ARG A 186 16.48 0.22 10.75
C ARG A 186 16.93 0.87 9.45
N VAL A 187 16.00 1.51 8.76
CA VAL A 187 16.31 2.41 7.65
C VAL A 187 16.88 3.71 8.22
N ARG A 188 18.03 4.15 7.71
CA ARG A 188 18.66 5.39 8.18
C ARG A 188 18.06 6.57 7.45
N VAL A 189 17.51 7.51 8.20
CA VAL A 189 16.96 8.76 7.64
C VAL A 189 18.01 9.54 6.82
N ARG A 190 19.28 9.50 7.25
CA ARG A 190 20.37 10.16 6.53
C ARG A 190 20.50 9.65 5.10
N ASP A 191 20.51 8.33 4.92
CA ASP A 191 20.71 7.70 3.60
C ASP A 191 19.54 8.05 2.65
N VAL A 192 18.31 8.14 3.19
CA VAL A 192 17.13 8.57 2.43
C VAL A 192 17.20 10.06 2.08
N LEU A 193 17.59 10.92 3.03
CA LEU A 193 17.76 12.35 2.77
C LEU A 193 18.86 12.62 1.73
N GLU A 194 20.00 11.93 1.80
CA GLU A 194 21.06 12.04 0.80
C GLU A 194 20.55 11.66 -0.59
N TRP A 195 19.72 10.63 -0.71
CA TRP A 195 19.06 10.29 -1.97
C TRP A 195 18.07 11.37 -2.42
N LEU A 196 17.23 11.89 -1.52
CA LEU A 196 16.26 12.95 -1.80
C LEU A 196 16.95 14.24 -2.27
N GLU A 197 18.05 14.65 -1.64
CA GLU A 197 18.76 15.88 -2.01
C GLU A 197 19.40 15.82 -3.40
N ASN A 198 19.81 14.63 -3.84
CA ASN A 198 20.38 14.43 -5.18
C ASN A 198 19.34 14.42 -6.29
N ARG A 199 18.04 14.58 -5.95
CA ARG A 199 16.97 14.64 -6.93
C ARG A 199 16.95 15.97 -7.66
N ARG A 200 16.57 15.92 -8.93
CA ARG A 200 16.24 17.09 -9.73
C ARG A 200 14.77 17.44 -9.53
N ALA A 201 14.46 18.73 -9.58
CA ALA A 201 13.08 19.19 -9.69
C ALA A 201 12.50 18.71 -11.04
N GLU A 202 11.24 18.30 -11.03
CA GLU A 202 10.48 17.91 -12.23
C GLU A 202 10.17 19.11 -13.13
#